data_AF-A0A2V6RZA5-F1
#
_entry.id   AF-A0A2V6RZA5-F1
#
_cell.length_a   1.000
_cell.length_b   1.000
_cell.length_c   1.000
_cell.angle_alpha   90.00
_cell.angle_beta   90.00
_cell.angle_gamma   90.00
#
_symmetry.space_group_name_H-M   'P 1'
#
loop_
_entity.id
_entity.type
_entity.pdbx_description
1 polymer ?
#
loop_
_entity_poly.entity_id
_entity_poly.type
_entity_poly.pdbx_seq_one_letter_code
_entity_poly.pdbx_strand_id
1 'polypeptide(L)'
;PPRAVRVLYDRRESALSQLVPDEVDWGLVRDARMVHLSGITPALGENLRAVIRRACREAQEAGVPISFDVNYRSRLWSAKEARDFLAEVLPAVGYLFIGSDDAATVFELAGPPEAVLNGLRKIAPAATIALTLGEAGSAALAGSVVHRGAGRTQVHHLGRHRARSSRRGRGAPGVGEHRDSPLTVWRRRAPTPCLYAGAIVPAREESRA
;
A
#
# COMPACT_ATOMS: atom_id res chain seq x y z
N PRO A 1 -15.40 -23.99 -11.52
CA PRO A 1 -14.58 -22.83 -11.08
C PRO A 1 -14.15 -22.95 -9.60
N PRO A 2 -12.93 -22.55 -9.21
CA PRO A 2 -12.58 -22.43 -7.79
C PRO A 2 -13.48 -21.38 -7.14
N ARG A 3 -13.91 -21.62 -5.90
CA ARG A 3 -14.70 -20.63 -5.13
C ARG A 3 -13.82 -19.41 -4.85
N ALA A 4 -14.40 -18.22 -4.97
CA ALA A 4 -13.76 -17.00 -4.50
C ALA A 4 -13.36 -17.18 -3.03
N VAL A 5 -12.09 -16.90 -2.72
CA VAL A 5 -11.61 -16.89 -1.33
C VAL A 5 -12.33 -15.76 -0.62
N ARG A 6 -13.25 -16.10 0.28
CA ARG A 6 -13.96 -15.14 1.12
C ARG A 6 -13.22 -15.04 2.45
N VAL A 7 -12.49 -13.96 2.66
CA VAL A 7 -11.94 -13.64 3.98
C VAL A 7 -13.05 -13.01 4.84
N LEU A 8 -13.21 -13.53 6.05
CA LEU A 8 -14.05 -12.97 7.11
C LEU A 8 -13.10 -12.33 8.13
N TYR A 9 -13.23 -11.03 8.34
CA TYR A 9 -12.41 -10.31 9.31
C TYR A 9 -13.24 -10.04 10.56
N ASP A 10 -12.87 -10.66 11.67
CA ASP A 10 -13.37 -10.30 13.00
C ASP A 10 -12.40 -9.29 13.63
N ARG A 11 -12.70 -8.00 13.41
CA ARG A 11 -11.82 -6.89 13.81
C ARG A 11 -12.57 -5.73 14.47
N ARG A 12 -13.86 -5.93 14.69
CA ARG A 12 -14.69 -5.00 15.47
C ARG A 12 -14.12 -5.01 16.89
N GLU A 13 -13.94 -3.82 17.49
CA GLU A 13 -13.39 -3.67 18.85
C GLU A 13 -11.95 -4.16 19.04
N SER A 14 -11.20 -4.39 17.95
CA SER A 14 -9.76 -4.61 18.04
C SER A 14 -9.05 -3.39 18.65
N ALA A 15 -7.89 -3.59 19.28
CA ALA A 15 -7.09 -2.50 19.84
C ALA A 15 -6.82 -1.37 18.83
N LEU A 16 -6.58 -1.73 17.56
CA LEU A 16 -6.43 -0.77 16.48
C LEU A 16 -7.69 0.07 16.27
N SER A 17 -8.88 -0.55 16.29
CA SER A 17 -10.14 0.15 16.06
C SER A 17 -10.47 1.20 17.12
N GLN A 18 -9.79 1.19 18.28
CA GLN A 18 -9.97 2.15 19.36
C GLN A 18 -8.92 3.25 19.40
N LEU A 19 -7.84 3.12 18.61
CA LEU A 19 -6.73 4.09 18.63
C LEU A 19 -7.22 5.50 18.30
N VAL A 20 -6.80 6.47 19.11
CA VAL A 20 -7.04 7.90 18.88
C VAL A 20 -5.72 8.65 18.67
N PRO A 21 -5.74 9.85 18.04
CA PRO A 21 -4.51 10.58 17.76
C PRO A 21 -3.63 10.88 18.99
N ASP A 22 -4.24 11.09 20.15
CA ASP A 22 -3.55 11.50 21.37
C ASP A 22 -2.73 10.36 22.02
N GLU A 23 -3.00 9.11 21.63
CA GLU A 23 -2.28 7.93 22.11
C GLU A 23 -1.05 7.60 21.26
N VAL A 24 -0.86 8.30 20.14
CA VAL A 24 0.26 8.06 19.22
C VAL A 24 1.43 8.96 19.58
N ASP A 25 2.61 8.35 19.78
CA ASP A 25 3.86 9.11 19.85
C ASP A 25 4.25 9.63 18.46
N TRP A 26 3.85 10.86 18.18
CA TRP A 26 4.13 11.54 16.91
C TRP A 26 5.61 11.84 16.68
N GLY A 27 6.46 11.78 17.72
CA GLY A 27 7.92 11.86 17.55
C GLY A 27 8.43 10.75 16.62
N LEU A 28 7.82 9.57 16.68
CA LEU A 28 8.17 8.44 15.82
C LEU A 28 7.91 8.71 14.34
N VAL A 29 6.86 9.47 14.04
CA VAL A 29 6.51 9.87 12.67
C VAL A 29 7.49 10.92 12.17
N ARG A 30 7.79 11.94 12.99
CA ARG A 30 8.70 13.03 12.63
C ARG A 30 10.16 12.58 12.44
N ASP A 31 10.59 11.55 13.16
CA ASP A 31 11.95 11.00 13.07
C ASP A 31 12.10 9.87 12.03
N ALA A 32 11.01 9.50 11.35
CA ALA A 32 11.00 8.40 10.40
C ALA A 32 11.76 8.75 9.10
N ARG A 33 12.28 7.72 8.40
CA ARG A 33 12.73 7.93 7.01
C ARG A 33 11.56 8.05 6.03
N MET A 34 10.46 7.38 6.35
CA MET A 34 9.24 7.30 5.56
C MET A 34 8.15 6.69 6.43
N VAL A 35 6.91 7.11 6.18
CA VAL A 35 5.72 6.55 6.81
C VAL A 35 4.88 5.86 5.74
N HIS A 36 4.50 4.60 5.99
CA HIS A 36 3.57 3.89 5.13
C HIS A 36 2.17 3.82 5.75
N LEU A 37 1.16 4.16 4.96
CA LEU A 37 -0.25 4.22 5.32
C LEU A 37 -1.07 3.40 4.32
N SER A 38 -2.21 2.89 4.77
CA SER A 38 -3.14 2.13 3.92
C SER A 38 -4.57 2.62 4.06
N GLY A 39 -5.33 2.59 2.97
CA GLY A 39 -6.76 2.91 2.93
C GLY A 39 -7.65 1.94 3.71
N ILE A 40 -7.14 0.79 4.19
CA ILE A 40 -7.87 -0.06 5.13
C ILE A 40 -8.05 0.64 6.47
N THR A 41 -7.01 1.29 7.01
CA THR A 41 -7.03 1.91 8.34
C THR A 41 -8.13 2.97 8.51
N PRO A 42 -8.27 3.99 7.63
CA PRO A 42 -9.34 4.98 7.73
C PRO A 42 -10.73 4.41 7.43
N ALA A 43 -10.82 3.23 6.82
CA ALA A 43 -12.08 2.54 6.57
C ALA A 43 -12.67 1.86 7.83
N LEU A 44 -11.89 1.75 8.90
CA LEU A 44 -12.30 1.06 10.13
C LEU A 44 -13.01 1.96 11.15
N GLY A 45 -12.93 3.28 11.02
CA GLY A 45 -13.62 4.20 11.93
C GLY A 45 -13.13 5.65 11.82
N GLU A 46 -13.94 6.60 12.33
CA GLU A 46 -13.62 8.02 12.29
C GLU A 46 -12.39 8.39 13.14
N ASN A 47 -12.22 7.72 14.28
CA ASN A 47 -11.02 7.86 15.10
C ASN A 47 -9.75 7.54 14.30
N LEU A 48 -9.78 6.48 13.48
CA LEU A 48 -8.65 6.11 12.63
C LEU A 48 -8.47 7.06 11.44
N ARG A 49 -9.54 7.64 10.89
CA ARG A 49 -9.42 8.75 9.94
C ARG A 49 -8.68 9.93 10.57
N ALA A 50 -9.01 10.29 11.82
CA ALA A 50 -8.32 11.33 12.56
C ALA A 50 -6.83 11.00 12.78
N VAL A 51 -6.50 9.75 13.12
CA VAL A 51 -5.11 9.27 13.26
C VAL A 51 -4.34 9.42 11.95
N ILE A 52 -4.91 8.96 10.83
CA ILE A 52 -4.26 9.04 9.52
C ILE A 52 -4.07 10.50 9.08
N ARG A 53 -5.09 11.37 9.27
CA ARG A 53 -4.96 12.80 9.00
C ARG A 53 -3.84 13.44 9.83
N ARG A 54 -3.73 13.08 11.11
CA ARG A 54 -2.65 13.59 11.97
C ARG A 54 -1.29 13.06 11.54
N ALA A 55 -1.18 11.78 11.19
CA ALA A 55 0.05 11.19 10.65
C ALA A 55 0.53 11.91 9.38
N CYS A 56 -0.39 12.21 8.45
CA CYS A 56 -0.06 12.98 7.25
C CYS A 56 0.45 14.38 7.58
N ARG A 57 -0.21 15.11 8.50
CA ARG A 57 0.24 16.45 8.93
C ARG A 57 1.63 16.41 9.57
N GLU A 58 1.84 15.51 10.53
CA GLU A 58 3.12 15.38 11.24
C GLU A 58 4.27 15.01 10.29
N ALA A 59 4.02 14.10 9.34
CA ALA A 59 5.00 13.74 8.33
C ALA A 59 5.30 14.92 7.38
N GLN A 60 4.28 15.66 6.93
CA GLN A 60 4.48 16.84 6.09
C GLN A 60 5.28 17.94 6.80
N GLU A 61 4.91 18.27 8.04
CA GLU A 61 5.59 19.29 8.85
C GLU A 61 7.06 18.95 9.10
N ALA A 62 7.38 17.66 9.25
CA ALA A 62 8.75 17.17 9.42
C ALA A 62 9.50 16.87 8.11
N GLY A 63 8.87 17.06 6.94
CA GLY A 63 9.47 16.72 5.64
C GLY A 63 9.69 15.21 5.42
N VAL A 64 8.96 14.37 6.14
CA VAL A 64 9.03 12.90 6.04
C VAL A 64 8.15 12.42 4.87
N PRO A 65 8.71 11.67 3.90
CA PRO A 65 7.95 11.13 2.79
C PRO A 65 6.82 10.19 3.24
N ILE A 66 5.67 10.31 2.57
CA ILE A 66 4.51 9.46 2.81
C ILE A 66 4.34 8.48 1.65
N SER A 67 4.24 7.19 1.99
CA SER A 67 3.81 6.11 1.11
C SER A 67 2.37 5.72 1.46
N PHE A 68 1.50 5.62 0.47
CA PHE A 68 0.08 5.31 0.67
C PHE A 68 -0.39 4.21 -0.29
N ASP A 69 -0.97 3.13 0.24
CA ASP A 69 -1.66 2.10 -0.54
C ASP A 69 -3.18 2.26 -0.40
N VAL A 70 -3.88 2.52 -1.51
CA VAL A 70 -5.34 2.74 -1.53
C VAL A 70 -6.09 1.53 -0.96
N ASN A 71 -5.67 0.32 -1.32
CA ASN A 71 -6.19 -0.95 -0.81
C ASN A 71 -7.70 -0.94 -0.49
N TYR A 72 -8.53 -0.57 -1.48
CA TYR A 72 -9.95 -0.31 -1.23
C TYR A 72 -10.70 -1.62 -0.96
N ARG A 73 -11.66 -1.54 -0.03
CA ARG A 73 -12.50 -2.66 0.41
C ARG A 73 -13.93 -2.19 0.53
N SER A 74 -14.75 -2.51 -0.47
CA SER A 74 -16.18 -2.14 -0.53
C SER A 74 -17.02 -2.63 0.65
N ARG A 75 -16.54 -3.63 1.41
CA ARG A 75 -17.18 -4.11 2.64
C ARG A 75 -16.96 -3.21 3.86
N LEU A 76 -16.00 -2.28 3.80
CA LEU A 76 -15.67 -1.41 4.93
C LEU A 76 -16.33 -0.03 4.83
N TRP A 77 -16.43 0.49 3.60
CA TRP A 77 -16.92 1.84 3.32
C TRP A 77 -17.26 1.94 1.84
N SER A 78 -18.09 2.93 1.50
CA SER A 78 -18.49 3.21 0.12
C SER A 78 -17.35 3.84 -0.68
N ALA A 79 -17.42 3.73 -2.01
CA ALA A 79 -16.47 4.37 -2.91
C ALA A 79 -16.45 5.89 -2.74
N LYS A 80 -17.61 6.49 -2.46
CA LYS A 80 -17.73 7.93 -2.18
C LYS A 80 -16.97 8.32 -0.91
N GLU A 81 -17.19 7.62 0.21
CA GLU A 81 -16.48 7.91 1.46
C GLU A 81 -14.97 7.73 1.31
N ALA A 82 -14.54 6.68 0.59
CA ALA A 82 -13.14 6.46 0.28
C ALA A 82 -12.56 7.61 -0.55
N ARG A 83 -13.25 8.02 -1.61
CA ARG A 83 -12.82 9.13 -2.47
C ARG A 83 -12.73 10.45 -1.70
N ASP A 84 -13.74 10.78 -0.90
CA ASP A 84 -13.78 12.01 -0.12
C ASP A 84 -12.58 12.07 0.84
N PHE A 85 -12.33 10.99 1.59
CA PHE A 85 -11.17 10.92 2.49
C PHE A 85 -9.83 10.96 1.74
N LEU A 86 -9.70 10.21 0.64
CA LEU A 86 -8.46 10.16 -0.13
C LEU A 86 -8.15 11.50 -0.79
N ALA A 87 -9.15 12.27 -1.22
CA ALA A 87 -8.96 13.62 -1.75
C ALA A 87 -8.30 14.58 -0.74
N GLU A 88 -8.51 14.35 0.58
CA GLU A 88 -7.88 15.14 1.63
C GLU A 88 -6.39 14.80 1.80
N VAL A 89 -6.01 13.52 1.70
CA VAL A 89 -4.67 13.04 2.08
C VAL A 89 -3.72 12.82 0.91
N LEU A 90 -4.23 12.43 -0.26
CA LEU A 90 -3.40 12.11 -1.43
C LEU A 90 -2.56 13.29 -1.97
N PRO A 91 -2.96 14.57 -1.83
CA PRO A 91 -2.10 15.68 -2.23
C PRO A 91 -0.74 15.71 -1.49
N ALA A 92 -0.68 15.14 -0.29
CA ALA A 92 0.51 15.05 0.56
C ALA A 92 1.43 13.87 0.22
N VAL A 93 0.93 12.90 -0.54
CA VAL A 93 1.57 11.59 -0.71
C VAL A 93 2.71 11.68 -1.72
N GLY A 94 3.87 11.13 -1.35
CA GLY A 94 5.04 11.05 -2.23
C GLY A 94 5.12 9.74 -3.02
N TYR A 95 4.51 8.67 -2.52
CA TYR A 95 4.44 7.37 -3.19
C TYR A 95 3.04 6.78 -3.07
N LEU A 96 2.37 6.55 -4.21
CA LEU A 96 1.01 6.03 -4.26
C LEU A 96 0.98 4.64 -4.88
N PHE A 97 0.35 3.70 -4.21
CA PHE A 97 0.06 2.35 -4.71
C PHE A 97 -1.44 2.19 -4.90
N ILE A 98 -1.85 1.76 -6.09
CA ILE A 98 -3.26 1.58 -6.41
C ILE A 98 -3.44 0.51 -7.50
N GLY A 99 -4.53 -0.27 -7.43
CA GLY A 99 -4.93 -1.18 -8.51
C GLY A 99 -5.85 -0.51 -9.52
N SER A 100 -5.86 -1.00 -10.77
CA SER A 100 -6.77 -0.50 -11.81
C SER A 100 -8.23 -0.55 -11.40
N ASP A 101 -8.62 -1.59 -10.67
CA ASP A 101 -10.01 -1.78 -10.22
C ASP A 101 -10.39 -0.74 -9.15
N ASP A 102 -9.46 -0.42 -8.25
CA ASP A 102 -9.64 0.62 -7.24
C ASP A 102 -9.67 2.02 -7.89
N ALA A 103 -8.82 2.26 -8.89
CA ALA A 103 -8.83 3.50 -9.67
C ALA A 103 -10.16 3.71 -10.39
N ALA A 104 -10.70 2.66 -11.01
CA ALA A 104 -11.99 2.69 -11.68
C ALA A 104 -13.14 2.87 -10.68
N THR A 105 -13.10 2.17 -9.54
CA THR A 105 -14.21 2.15 -8.58
C THR A 105 -14.29 3.42 -7.73
N VAL A 106 -13.15 3.88 -7.22
CA VAL A 106 -13.10 5.01 -6.27
C VAL A 106 -13.00 6.35 -6.99
N PHE A 107 -12.16 6.42 -8.02
CA PHE A 107 -11.85 7.66 -8.73
C PHE A 107 -12.50 7.78 -10.09
N GLU A 108 -13.25 6.77 -10.54
CA GLU A 108 -13.90 6.74 -11.86
C GLU A 108 -12.87 6.88 -13.00
N LEU A 109 -11.64 6.41 -12.75
CA LEU A 109 -10.52 6.43 -13.69
C LEU A 109 -10.33 5.03 -14.29
N ALA A 110 -10.85 4.83 -15.50
CA ALA A 110 -10.72 3.58 -16.25
C ALA A 110 -10.14 3.83 -17.65
N GLY A 111 -9.61 2.78 -18.27
CA GLY A 111 -9.05 2.81 -19.62
C GLY A 111 -7.57 2.46 -19.67
N PRO A 112 -6.84 2.91 -20.70
CA PRO A 112 -5.40 2.65 -20.82
C PRO A 112 -4.63 3.15 -19.58
N PRO A 113 -3.65 2.39 -19.08
CA PRO A 113 -2.86 2.76 -17.89
C PRO A 113 -2.29 4.18 -17.92
N GLU A 114 -1.91 4.70 -19.07
CA GLU A 114 -1.43 6.07 -19.25
C GLU A 114 -2.52 7.10 -18.91
N ALA A 115 -3.77 6.85 -19.34
CA ALA A 115 -4.91 7.72 -19.02
C ALA A 115 -5.25 7.67 -17.52
N VAL A 116 -5.21 6.48 -16.93
CA VAL A 116 -5.45 6.28 -15.49
C VAL A 116 -4.37 7.00 -14.66
N LEU A 117 -3.08 6.82 -15.00
CA LEU A 117 -1.96 7.49 -14.35
C LEU A 117 -2.06 9.02 -14.46
N ASN A 118 -2.47 9.55 -15.62
CA ASN A 118 -2.69 10.98 -15.81
C ASN A 118 -3.84 11.53 -14.95
N GLY A 119 -4.92 10.75 -14.78
CA GLY A 119 -6.00 11.09 -13.87
C GLY A 119 -5.52 11.12 -12.41
N LEU A 120 -4.81 10.07 -11.98
CA LEU A 120 -4.30 9.95 -10.61
C LEU A 120 -3.29 11.06 -10.28
N ARG A 121 -2.47 11.50 -11.24
CA ARG A 121 -1.54 12.63 -11.05
C ARG A 121 -2.26 13.93 -10.67
N LYS A 122 -3.51 14.14 -11.12
CA LYS A 122 -4.28 15.34 -10.72
C LYS A 122 -4.70 15.30 -9.26
N ILE A 123 -4.85 14.09 -8.69
CA ILE A 123 -5.30 13.85 -7.32
C ILE A 123 -4.09 13.79 -6.37
N ALA A 124 -2.99 13.19 -6.81
CA ALA A 124 -1.74 13.04 -6.07
C ALA A 124 -0.56 13.66 -6.87
N PRO A 125 -0.48 15.00 -6.97
CA PRO A 125 0.46 15.69 -7.87
C PRO A 125 1.94 15.51 -7.52
N ALA A 126 2.26 15.24 -6.25
CA ALA A 126 3.63 15.00 -5.79
C ALA A 126 4.05 13.53 -5.84
N ALA A 127 3.12 12.61 -6.13
CA ALA A 127 3.35 11.19 -5.96
C ALA A 127 4.09 10.57 -7.16
N THR A 128 5.05 9.70 -6.85
CA THR A 128 5.40 8.58 -7.74
C THR A 128 4.31 7.52 -7.61
N ILE A 129 3.69 7.13 -8.72
CA ILE A 129 2.48 6.29 -8.70
C ILE A 129 2.81 4.91 -9.26
N ALA A 130 2.52 3.85 -8.51
CA ALA A 130 2.55 2.47 -8.94
C ALA A 130 1.12 1.96 -9.15
N LEU A 131 0.79 1.60 -10.39
CA LEU A 131 -0.50 1.09 -10.82
C LEU A 131 -0.39 -0.42 -11.10
N THR A 132 -1.13 -1.24 -10.38
CA THR A 132 -1.24 -2.68 -10.66
C THR A 132 -2.39 -2.96 -11.63
N LEU A 133 -2.18 -3.86 -12.60
CA LEU A 133 -3.12 -4.18 -13.68
C LEU A 133 -3.55 -5.66 -13.66
N GLY A 134 -3.49 -6.28 -12.48
CA GLY A 134 -3.73 -7.72 -12.31
C GLY A 134 -2.74 -8.56 -13.13
N GLU A 135 -3.26 -9.48 -13.94
CA GLU A 135 -2.45 -10.37 -14.80
C GLU A 135 -1.70 -9.62 -15.91
N ALA A 136 -2.10 -8.39 -16.24
CA ALA A 136 -1.41 -7.56 -17.23
C ALA A 136 -0.15 -6.87 -16.68
N GLY A 137 0.23 -7.15 -15.42
CA GLY A 137 1.44 -6.64 -14.78
C GLY A 137 1.21 -5.31 -14.08
N SER A 138 2.13 -4.36 -14.27
CA SER A 138 2.08 -3.04 -13.64
C SER A 138 2.58 -1.94 -14.56
N ALA A 139 2.18 -0.71 -14.23
CA ALA A 139 2.72 0.52 -14.79
C ALA A 139 3.11 1.46 -13.64
N ALA A 140 4.06 2.36 -13.87
CA ALA A 140 4.43 3.37 -12.90
C ALA A 140 4.59 4.74 -13.55
N LEU A 141 4.23 5.80 -12.83
CA LEU A 141 4.52 7.18 -13.20
C LEU A 141 5.57 7.72 -12.23
N ALA A 142 6.75 8.06 -12.75
CA ALA A 142 7.83 8.71 -12.01
C ALA A 142 8.16 10.06 -12.68
N GLY A 143 7.80 11.16 -12.01
CA GLY A 143 7.87 12.49 -12.62
C GLY A 143 6.92 12.62 -13.80
N SER A 144 7.45 12.80 -15.01
CA SER A 144 6.68 12.84 -16.26
C SER A 144 6.75 11.54 -17.07
N VAL A 145 7.52 10.54 -16.61
CA VAL A 145 7.81 9.33 -17.36
C VAL A 145 6.92 8.18 -16.89
N VAL A 146 6.27 7.52 -17.86
CA VAL A 146 5.52 6.28 -17.61
C VAL A 146 6.43 5.09 -17.90
N HIS A 147 6.54 4.19 -16.92
CA HIS A 147 7.24 2.91 -17.01
C HIS A 147 6.22 1.77 -17.07
N ARG A 148 6.53 0.73 -17.85
CA ARG A 148 5.73 -0.50 -17.95
C ARG A 148 6.59 -1.69 -17.50
N GLY A 149 6.05 -2.53 -16.63
CA GLY A 149 6.70 -3.79 -16.26
C GLY A 149 6.80 -4.71 -17.47
N ALA A 150 8.02 -4.97 -17.93
CA ALA A 150 8.29 -5.93 -19.00
C ALA A 150 8.32 -7.35 -18.41
N GLY A 151 7.16 -8.00 -18.26
CA GLY A 151 7.15 -9.40 -17.84
C GLY A 151 5.77 -9.94 -17.50
N ARG A 152 5.33 -10.94 -18.25
CA ARG A 152 4.29 -11.87 -17.80
C ARG A 152 4.96 -12.92 -16.93
N THR A 153 4.86 -12.82 -15.61
CA THR A 153 5.08 -14.00 -14.77
C THR A 153 3.81 -14.84 -14.85
N GLN A 154 3.85 -15.97 -15.55
CA GLN A 154 2.79 -16.96 -15.43
C GLN A 154 2.79 -17.48 -13.99
N VAL A 155 1.88 -16.98 -13.16
CA VAL A 155 1.64 -17.55 -11.85
C VAL A 155 0.75 -18.76 -12.05
N HIS A 156 1.34 -19.96 -12.05
CA HIS A 156 0.56 -21.17 -11.91
C HIS A 156 -0.02 -21.20 -10.49
N HIS A 157 -1.33 -21.00 -10.35
CA HIS A 157 -2.00 -21.21 -9.07
C HIS A 157 -1.84 -22.68 -8.65
N LEU A 158 -0.89 -22.95 -7.75
CA LEU A 158 -0.63 -24.24 -7.11
C LEU A 158 -1.76 -24.59 -6.12
N GLY A 159 -2.97 -24.77 -6.64
CA GLY A 159 -4.13 -25.33 -5.94
C GLY A 159 -4.65 -26.63 -6.56
N ARG A 160 -4.00 -27.13 -7.62
CA ARG A 160 -4.32 -28.41 -8.26
C ARG A 160 -3.23 -29.45 -7.96
N HIS A 161 -3.21 -30.00 -6.75
CA HIS A 161 -2.47 -31.24 -6.52
C HIS A 161 -3.43 -32.40 -6.31
N ARG A 162 -3.44 -33.33 -7.29
CA ARG A 162 -3.69 -34.74 -6.98
C ARG A 162 -2.61 -35.18 -6.00
N ALA A 163 -3.06 -35.70 -4.86
CA ALA A 163 -2.22 -36.31 -3.86
C ALA A 163 -1.40 -37.46 -4.46
N ARG A 164 -0.07 -37.41 -4.29
CA ARG A 164 0.76 -38.59 -4.06
C ARG A 164 1.87 -38.23 -3.09
N SER A 165 1.79 -38.84 -1.91
CA SER A 165 2.82 -38.83 -0.88
C SER A 165 3.99 -39.72 -1.28
N SER A 166 5.23 -39.24 -1.11
CA SER A 166 6.29 -40.05 -0.49
C SER A 166 7.39 -39.15 0.08
N ARG A 167 7.85 -39.53 1.27
CA ARG A 167 8.82 -38.83 2.13
C ARG A 167 10.24 -38.89 1.55
N ARG A 168 11.06 -37.87 1.84
CA ARG A 168 12.30 -37.98 2.67
C ARG A 168 13.05 -36.64 2.74
N GLY A 169 13.24 -36.13 3.96
CA GLY A 169 14.59 -35.86 4.47
C GLY A 169 15.06 -34.41 4.59
N ARG A 170 15.27 -34.03 5.87
CA ARG A 170 16.19 -33.03 6.45
C ARG A 170 15.69 -31.58 6.53
N GLY A 171 15.78 -31.05 7.75
CA GLY A 171 15.25 -29.75 8.16
C GLY A 171 16.31 -28.71 8.51
N ALA A 172 15.82 -27.52 8.85
CA ALA A 172 16.30 -26.51 9.82
C ALA A 172 15.38 -25.26 9.68
N PRO A 173 15.52 -24.23 10.53
CA PRO A 173 14.64 -23.94 11.66
C PRO A 173 13.54 -22.91 11.36
N GLY A 174 12.57 -22.84 12.26
CA GLY A 174 11.38 -22.00 12.18
C GLY A 174 11.67 -20.50 12.09
N VAL A 175 10.87 -19.84 11.25
CA VAL A 175 10.80 -18.38 11.16
C VAL A 175 9.60 -17.95 11.99
N GLY A 176 9.86 -17.10 12.99
CA GLY A 176 8.85 -16.59 13.90
C GLY A 176 7.81 -15.71 13.19
N GLU A 177 6.57 -15.83 13.65
CA GLU A 177 5.47 -14.94 13.32
C GLU A 177 5.80 -13.51 13.73
N HIS A 178 5.82 -12.58 12.79
CA HIS A 178 5.82 -11.15 13.07
C HIS A 178 4.43 -10.57 12.83
N ARG A 179 3.92 -9.91 13.88
CA ARG A 179 2.58 -9.30 13.99
C ARG A 179 2.46 -8.06 13.08
N ASP A 180 1.36 -7.96 12.35
CA ASP A 180 0.99 -6.80 11.54
C ASP A 180 0.79 -5.56 12.42
N SER A 181 1.58 -4.51 12.15
CA SER A 181 1.47 -3.20 12.80
C SER A 181 0.80 -2.20 11.83
N PRO A 182 -0.17 -1.40 12.28
CA PRO A 182 -0.98 -0.49 11.45
C PRO A 182 -0.23 0.72 10.88
N LEU A 183 0.96 1.01 11.43
CA LEU A 183 1.87 2.06 11.02
C LEU A 183 3.25 1.41 10.88
N THR A 184 3.71 1.27 9.64
CA THR A 184 5.05 0.76 9.38
C THR A 184 6.01 1.95 9.25
N VAL A 185 6.89 2.08 10.24
CA VAL A 185 7.91 3.14 10.32
C VAL A 185 9.28 2.52 10.01
N TRP A 186 9.95 3.03 8.98
CA TRP A 186 11.29 2.60 8.62
C TRP A 186 12.33 3.45 9.38
N ARG A 187 13.05 2.86 10.35
CA ARG A 187 14.05 3.55 11.20
C ARG A 187 15.45 3.58 10.58
N ARG A 188 16.30 4.53 11.02
CA ARG A 188 17.72 4.60 10.69
C ARG A 188 18.57 3.65 11.57
N ARG A 189 18.89 2.42 11.13
CA ARG A 189 20.23 1.77 11.28
C ARG A 189 20.32 0.34 10.68
N ALA A 190 21.37 0.17 9.85
CA ALA A 190 22.07 -1.05 9.37
C ALA A 190 21.38 -2.03 8.38
N PRO A 191 22.17 -2.70 7.51
CA PRO A 191 21.79 -3.03 6.13
C PRO A 191 21.27 -4.46 6.01
N THR A 192 19.97 -4.64 5.80
CA THR A 192 19.47 -5.88 5.22
C THR A 192 18.23 -5.55 4.40
N PRO A 193 18.25 -5.75 3.07
CA PRO A 193 17.08 -5.51 2.25
C PRO A 193 16.11 -6.68 2.47
N CYS A 194 15.13 -6.48 3.35
CA CYS A 194 13.95 -7.35 3.38
C CYS A 194 13.04 -6.96 2.21
N LEU A 195 13.14 -7.75 1.14
CA LEU A 195 12.33 -7.70 -0.07
C LEU A 195 10.90 -8.20 0.21
N TYR A 196 9.89 -7.33 0.03
CA TYR A 196 8.52 -7.65 -0.42
C TYR A 196 7.80 -6.30 -0.67
N ALA A 197 7.12 -5.99 -1.78
CA ALA A 197 6.73 -6.71 -2.98
C ALA A 197 6.97 -5.82 -4.23
N GLY A 198 7.35 -6.45 -5.35
CA GLY A 198 7.16 -5.91 -6.70
C GLY A 198 7.89 -4.61 -7.03
N ALA A 199 9.17 -4.75 -7.41
CA ALA A 199 10.02 -3.69 -7.93
C ALA A 199 9.32 -2.74 -8.93
N ILE A 200 9.36 -1.44 -8.63
CA ILE A 200 9.83 -0.33 -9.49
C ILE A 200 10.01 0.86 -8.53
N VAL A 201 11.24 1.05 -8.04
CA VAL A 201 11.71 2.36 -7.58
C VAL A 201 13.06 2.53 -8.25
N PRO A 202 13.22 3.40 -9.27
CA PRO A 202 14.55 3.72 -9.75
C PRO A 202 15.29 4.41 -8.60
N ALA A 203 16.44 3.85 -8.22
CA ALA A 203 17.35 4.50 -7.27
C ALA A 203 17.68 5.88 -7.83
N ARG A 204 17.41 6.95 -7.06
CA ARG A 204 17.99 8.25 -7.38
C ARG A 204 19.49 8.13 -7.17
N GLU A 205 20.23 8.30 -8.25
CA GLU A 205 21.67 8.46 -8.24
C GLU A 205 21.98 9.75 -7.46
N GLU A 206 22.58 9.60 -6.28
CA GLU A 206 23.13 10.72 -5.53
C GLU A 206 24.31 11.29 -6.32
N SER A 207 24.07 12.34 -7.11
CA SER A 207 25.13 13.19 -7.61
C SER A 207 25.73 13.96 -6.44
N ARG A 208 26.84 13.43 -5.89
CA ARG A 208 27.73 14.15 -4.98
C ARG A 208 28.29 15.38 -5.71
N ALA A 209 28.16 16.54 -5.07
CA ALA A 209 29.08 17.65 -5.24
C ALA A 209 30.28 17.45 -4.31
#